data_AF-A0A7M2Y8S3-F1
#
_entry.id   AF-A0A7M2Y8S3-F1
#
_cell.length_a   1.000
_cell.length_b   1.000
_cell.length_c   1.000
_cell.angle_alpha   90.00
_cell.angle_beta   90.00
_cell.angle_gamma   90.00
#
_symmetry.space_group_name_H-M   'P 1'
#
loop_
_entity.id
_entity.type
_entity.pdbx_description
1 polymer ?
#
loop_
_entity_poly.entity_id
_entity_poly.type
_entity_poly.pdbx_seq_one_letter_code
_entity_poly.pdbx_strand_id
1 'polypeptide(L)'
;MNTEILLFKTKIGKSFLGLYLLMFCMILLMTIVTYVSNIDSSMFGFMAGICIVAFLFMASTFFLLKIKIEDEFLCVDLFYPIYKVDIRTITTIITGKTMWVGFHKH
;
A
#
# COMPACT_ATOMS: atom_id res chain seq x y z
N MET A 1 -13.86 -12.02 28.69
CA MET A 1 -12.80 -12.51 27.77
C MET A 1 -12.12 -11.26 27.23
N ASN A 2 -10.87 -11.01 27.62
CA ASN A 2 -10.10 -9.92 27.01
C ASN A 2 -9.75 -10.35 25.59
N THR A 3 -10.36 -9.71 24.61
CA THR A 3 -10.02 -9.88 23.19
C THR A 3 -8.69 -9.19 22.94
N GLU A 4 -7.60 -9.96 22.99
CA GLU A 4 -6.28 -9.47 22.63
C GLU A 4 -6.22 -9.24 21.11
N ILE A 5 -6.31 -7.98 20.69
CA ILE A 5 -6.17 -7.60 19.28
C ILE A 5 -4.68 -7.60 18.93
N LEU A 6 -4.23 -8.63 18.19
CA LEU A 6 -2.88 -8.69 17.67
C LEU A 6 -2.79 -7.85 16.38
N LEU A 7 -2.15 -6.67 16.49
CA LEU A 7 -1.90 -5.73 15.40
C LEU A 7 -0.55 -6.04 14.73
N PHE A 8 -0.59 -6.64 13.55
CA PHE A 8 0.59 -6.83 12.72
C PHE A 8 0.82 -5.60 11.87
N LYS A 9 1.82 -4.79 12.24
CA LYS A 9 2.31 -3.71 11.38
C LYS A 9 3.06 -4.33 10.21
N THR A 10 2.61 -4.01 9.01
CA THR A 10 3.23 -4.46 7.76
C THR A 10 4.64 -3.88 7.67
N LYS A 11 5.67 -4.70 7.87
CA LYS A 11 7.05 -4.32 7.53
C LYS A 11 7.22 -4.45 6.03
N ILE A 12 7.10 -3.34 5.33
CA ILE A 12 7.48 -3.27 3.91
C ILE A 12 8.97 -3.59 3.81
N GLY A 13 9.32 -4.56 2.96
CA GLY A 13 10.72 -4.90 2.70
C GLY A 13 11.46 -3.68 2.16
N LYS A 14 12.70 -3.45 2.63
CA LYS A 14 13.52 -2.28 2.24
C LYS A 14 13.61 -2.10 0.72
N SER A 15 13.65 -3.20 -0.04
CA SER A 15 13.70 -3.20 -1.51
C SER A 15 12.42 -2.65 -2.15
N PHE A 16 11.25 -3.01 -1.61
CA PHE A 16 9.97 -2.47 -2.10
C PHE A 16 9.82 -1.00 -1.75
N LEU A 17 10.21 -0.60 -0.53
CA LEU A 17 10.23 0.81 -0.13
C LEU A 17 11.13 1.64 -1.07
N GLY A 18 12.32 1.15 -1.36
CA GLY A 18 13.24 1.81 -2.29
C GLY A 18 12.64 1.94 -3.70
N LEU A 19 11.96 0.91 -4.20
CA LEU A 19 11.32 0.94 -5.52
C LEU A 19 10.17 1.96 -5.58
N TYR A 20 9.30 1.99 -4.56
CA TYR A 20 8.24 2.99 -4.46
C TYR A 20 8.79 4.41 -4.42
N LEU A 21 9.83 4.65 -3.62
CA LEU A 21 10.46 5.95 -3.46
C LEU A 21 11.14 6.40 -4.77
N LEU A 22 11.81 5.48 -5.47
CA LEU A 22 12.42 5.75 -6.78
C LEU A 22 11.37 6.14 -7.83
N MET A 23 10.26 5.40 -7.91
CA MET A 23 9.15 5.73 -8.81
C MET A 23 8.57 7.11 -8.51
N PHE A 24 8.38 7.45 -7.23
CA PHE A 24 7.90 8.76 -6.82
C PHE A 24 8.89 9.88 -7.18
N CYS A 25 10.18 9.69 -6.93
CA CYS A 25 11.21 10.64 -7.33
C CYS A 25 11.22 10.90 -8.84
N MET A 26 11.03 9.86 -9.67
CA MET A 26 10.96 10.02 -11.13
C MET A 26 9.77 10.89 -11.55
N ILE A 27 8.58 10.65 -10.98
CA ILE A 27 7.38 11.45 -11.27
C ILE A 27 7.56 12.91 -10.81
N LEU A 28 8.18 13.10 -9.64
CA LEU A 28 8.46 14.42 -9.08
C LEU A 28 9.45 15.20 -9.95
N LEU A 29 10.54 14.55 -10.41
CA LEU A 29 11.49 15.15 -11.34
C LEU A 29 10.83 15.56 -12.66
N MET A 30 10.00 14.68 -13.24
CA MET A 30 9.25 15.02 -14.45
C MET A 30 8.34 16.24 -14.24
N THR A 31 7.64 16.30 -13.11
CA THR A 31 6.76 17.43 -12.78
C THR A 31 7.55 18.74 -12.64
N ILE A 32 8.73 18.70 -12.01
CA ILE A 32 9.63 19.86 -11.90
C ILE A 32 10.15 20.28 -13.27
N VAL A 33 10.57 19.33 -14.12
CA VAL A 33 11.04 19.64 -15.48
C VAL A 33 9.93 20.29 -16.29
N THR A 34 8.69 19.80 -16.21
CA THR A 34 7.54 20.39 -16.88
C THR A 34 7.29 21.82 -16.39
N TYR A 35 7.43 22.07 -15.08
CA TYR A 35 7.29 23.40 -14.49
C TYR A 35 8.39 24.37 -14.95
N VAL A 36 9.66 23.96 -14.84
CA VAL A 36 10.83 24.79 -15.21
C VAL A 36 10.87 25.09 -16.71
N SER A 37 10.47 24.13 -17.53
CA SER A 37 10.47 24.28 -18.99
C SER A 37 9.32 25.15 -19.51
N ASN A 38 8.46 25.69 -18.63
CA ASN A 38 7.24 26.44 -19.00
C ASN A 38 6.42 25.73 -20.09
N ILE A 39 6.34 24.39 -20.00
CA ILE A 39 5.41 23.61 -20.83
C ILE A 39 3.98 24.00 -20.43
N ASP A 40 3.05 23.90 -21.37
CA ASP A 40 1.63 24.22 -21.21
C ASP A 40 1.10 23.98 -19.79
N SER A 41 0.44 24.99 -19.23
CA SER A 41 -0.13 24.96 -17.87
C SER A 41 -1.05 23.75 -17.63
N SER A 42 -1.73 23.28 -18.67
CA SER A 42 -2.56 22.07 -18.64
C SER A 42 -1.75 20.79 -18.38
N MET A 43 -0.56 20.65 -18.99
CA MET A 43 0.34 19.51 -18.79
C MET A 43 0.95 19.52 -17.39
N PHE A 44 1.32 20.70 -16.88
CA PHE A 44 1.77 20.83 -15.50
C PHE A 44 0.69 20.39 -14.52
N GLY A 45 -0.55 20.86 -14.70
CA GLY A 45 -1.68 20.47 -13.85
C GLY A 45 -1.93 18.96 -13.86
N PHE A 46 -1.85 18.33 -15.04
CA PHE A 46 -1.99 16.88 -15.17
C PHE A 46 -0.88 16.11 -14.43
N MET A 47 0.39 16.48 -14.62
CA MET A 47 1.52 15.81 -13.97
C MET A 47 1.53 16.04 -12.45
N ALA A 48 1.21 17.27 -12.00
CA ALA A 48 1.04 17.57 -10.59
C ALA A 48 -0.08 16.74 -9.96
N GLY A 49 -1.20 16.56 -10.67
CA GLY A 49 -2.30 15.69 -10.25
C GLY A 49 -1.86 14.24 -10.04
N ILE A 50 -1.12 13.66 -11.00
CA ILE A 50 -0.56 12.31 -10.89
C ILE A 50 0.38 12.21 -9.69
N CYS A 51 1.24 13.21 -9.48
CA CYS A 51 2.18 13.24 -8.36
C CYS A 51 1.45 13.23 -7.00
N ILE A 52 0.38 14.00 -6.86
CA ILE A 52 -0.46 14.04 -5.64
C ILE A 52 -1.13 12.69 -5.40
N VAL A 53 -1.71 12.07 -6.43
CA VAL A 53 -2.34 10.74 -6.31
C VAL A 53 -1.31 9.69 -5.90
N ALA A 54 -0.13 9.69 -6.52
CA ALA A 54 0.95 8.77 -6.18
C ALA A 54 1.42 8.97 -4.72
N PHE A 55 1.52 10.21 -4.26
CA PHE A 55 1.86 10.52 -2.87
C PHE A 55 0.80 10.02 -1.89
N LEU A 56 -0.48 10.26 -2.16
CA LEU A 56 -1.58 9.78 -1.32
C LEU A 56 -1.67 8.25 -1.30
N PHE A 57 -1.45 7.60 -2.44
CA PHE A 57 -1.37 6.14 -2.51
C PHE A 57 -0.20 5.60 -1.69
N MET A 58 0.96 6.23 -1.76
CA MET A 58 2.11 5.85 -0.94
C MET A 58 1.80 6.08 0.54
N ALA A 59 1.34 7.26 0.94
CA ALA A 59 1.01 7.55 2.33
C ALA A 59 -0.04 6.58 2.90
N SER A 60 -1.10 6.29 2.14
CA SER A 60 -2.13 5.33 2.56
C SER A 60 -1.59 3.90 2.71
N THR A 61 -0.83 3.41 1.75
CA THR A 61 -0.23 2.07 1.84
C THR A 61 0.78 1.93 2.99
N PHE A 62 1.54 2.98 3.29
CA PHE A 62 2.54 2.97 4.36
C PHE A 62 1.95 3.12 5.77
N PHE A 63 1.00 4.04 5.95
CA PHE A 63 0.47 4.37 7.28
C PHE A 63 -0.81 3.61 7.64
N LEU A 64 -1.61 3.23 6.65
CA LEU A 64 -2.98 2.79 6.87
C LEU A 64 -3.15 1.28 6.66
N LEU A 65 -2.28 0.64 5.89
CA LEU A 65 -2.32 -0.82 5.72
C LEU A 65 -1.96 -1.54 7.02
N LYS A 66 -2.97 -2.08 7.69
CA LYS A 66 -2.90 -2.81 8.95
C LYS A 66 -3.49 -4.19 8.77
N ILE A 67 -2.76 -5.20 9.24
CA ILE A 67 -3.27 -6.56 9.34
C ILE A 67 -3.63 -6.77 10.81
N LYS A 68 -4.88 -7.16 11.08
CA LYS A 68 -5.39 -7.41 12.42
C LYS A 68 -5.91 -8.82 12.50
N ILE A 69 -5.73 -9.44 13.67
CA ILE A 69 -6.47 -10.64 14.04
C ILE A 69 -7.51 -10.21 15.06
N GLU A 70 -8.78 -10.43 14.72
CA GLU A 70 -9.94 -10.18 15.58
C GLU A 70 -10.66 -11.51 15.77
N ASP A 71 -10.59 -12.07 16.98
CA ASP A 71 -11.12 -13.38 17.35
C ASP A 71 -10.63 -14.50 16.42
N GLU A 72 -11.52 -15.02 15.57
CA GLU A 72 -11.26 -16.11 14.62
C GLU A 72 -11.04 -15.58 13.19
N PHE A 73 -11.00 -14.27 12.99
CA PHE A 73 -10.87 -13.65 11.68
C PHE A 73 -9.54 -12.92 11.48
N LEU A 74 -8.92 -13.16 10.33
CA LEU A 74 -7.82 -12.36 9.81
C LEU A 74 -8.41 -11.23 8.94
N CYS A 75 -8.23 -9.99 9.38
CA CYS A 75 -8.69 -8.78 8.70
C CYS A 75 -7.52 -7.99 8.12
N VAL A 76 -7.65 -7.56 6.87
CA VAL A 76 -6.70 -6.66 6.19
C VAL A 76 -7.42 -5.34 5.98
N ASP A 77 -7.00 -4.35 6.75
CA ASP A 77 -7.58 -3.01 6.75
C ASP A 77 -6.61 -2.05 6.06
N LEU A 78 -7.16 -1.13 5.28
CA LEU A 78 -6.45 0.08 4.86
C LEU A 78 -7.12 1.29 5.52
N PHE A 79 -8.35 1.60 5.11
CA PHE A 79 -9.26 2.56 5.77
C PHE A 79 -10.57 1.90 6.19
N TYR A 80 -10.96 0.87 5.45
CA TYR A 80 -12.07 -0.06 5.65
C TYR A 80 -11.52 -1.49 5.51
N PRO A 81 -12.22 -2.52 6.01
CA PRO A 81 -11.81 -3.91 5.81
C PRO A 81 -11.86 -4.25 4.32
N ILE A 82 -10.69 -4.44 3.71
CA ILE A 82 -10.55 -4.84 2.31
C ILE A 82 -10.75 -6.35 2.19
N TYR A 83 -10.28 -7.09 3.20
CA TYR A 83 -10.35 -8.53 3.21
C TYR A 83 -10.57 -9.05 4.62
N LYS A 84 -11.47 -10.01 4.76
CA LYS A 84 -11.76 -10.70 6.01
C LYS A 84 -11.91 -12.19 5.71
N VAL A 85 -11.12 -13.01 6.39
CA VAL A 85 -11.18 -14.47 6.23
C VAL A 85 -11.13 -15.15 7.59
N ASP A 86 -11.85 -16.26 7.74
CA ASP A 86 -11.81 -17.07 8.96
C ASP A 86 -10.48 -17.84 9.01
N ILE A 87 -9.73 -17.71 10.11
CA ILE A 87 -8.44 -18.35 10.31
C ILE A 87 -8.55 -19.87 10.20
N ARG A 88 -9.70 -20.47 10.57
CA ARG A 88 -9.95 -21.92 10.45
C ARG A 88 -9.96 -22.41 9.00
N THR A 89 -10.25 -21.53 8.06
CA THR A 89 -10.21 -21.85 6.62
C THR A 89 -8.80 -21.71 6.02
N ILE A 90 -7.85 -21.10 6.74
CA ILE A 90 -6.47 -20.95 6.30
C ILE A 90 -5.72 -22.26 6.52
N THR A 91 -5.59 -23.04 5.44
CA THR A 91 -4.89 -24.34 5.46
C THR A 91 -3.38 -24.23 5.21
N THR A 92 -2.90 -23.07 4.73
CA THR A 92 -1.48 -22.87 4.42
C THR A 92 -0.99 -21.48 4.82
N ILE A 93 -0.03 -21.43 5.74
CA ILE A 93 0.68 -20.21 6.11
C ILE A 93 2.11 -20.33 5.57
N ILE A 94 2.45 -19.50 4.58
CA ILE A 94 3.81 -19.47 4.00
C ILE A 94 4.47 -18.15 4.39
N THR A 95 5.42 -18.23 5.32
CA THR A 95 6.25 -17.10 5.74
C THR A 95 7.19 -16.66 4.60
N GLY A 96 7.33 -15.35 4.38
CA GLY A 96 8.23 -14.79 3.36
C GLY A 96 7.63 -14.64 1.96
N LYS A 97 6.34 -14.98 1.75
CA LYS A 97 5.61 -14.71 0.51
C LYS A 97 4.61 -13.57 0.68
N THR A 98 4.36 -12.82 -0.40
CA THR A 98 3.36 -11.74 -0.41
C THR A 98 1.95 -12.31 -0.29
N MET A 99 1.06 -11.63 0.45
CA MET A 99 -0.34 -12.04 0.66
C MET A 99 -1.10 -12.31 -0.66
N TRP A 100 -0.74 -11.60 -1.74
CA TRP A 100 -1.20 -11.81 -3.11
C TRP A 100 -1.09 -13.26 -3.62
N VAL A 101 -0.12 -14.03 -3.12
CA VAL A 101 0.09 -15.43 -3.52
C VAL A 101 -1.02 -16.34 -2.99
N GLY A 102 -1.62 -16.00 -1.84
CA GLY A 102 -2.73 -16.75 -1.25
C GLY A 102 -4.07 -16.47 -1.91
N PHE A 103 -4.27 -15.28 -2.47
CA PHE A 103 -5.51 -14.88 -3.15
C PHE A 103 -5.75 -15.66 -4.45
N HIS A 104 -4.69 -16.15 -5.10
CA HIS A 104 -4.82 -16.78 -6.41
C HIS A 104 -5.39 -18.21 -6.38
N LYS A 105 -5.59 -18.78 -5.19
CA LYS A 105 -6.08 -20.15 -5.01
C LYS A 105 -7.59 -20.25 -4.75
N HIS A 106 -8.31 -19.12 -4.73
CA HIS A 106 -9.76 -19.10 -4.56
C HIS A 106 -10.44 -18.34 -5.70
#